data_AF-A0A5D6XLE4-F1
#
_entry.id   AF-A0A5D6XLE4-F1
#
_cell.length_a   1.000
_cell.length_b   1.000
_cell.length_c   1.000
_cell.angle_alpha   90.00
_cell.angle_beta   90.00
_cell.angle_gamma   90.00
#
_symmetry.space_group_name_H-M   'P 1'
#
loop_
_entity.id
_entity.type
_entity.pdbx_description
1 polymer ?
#
loop_
_entity_poly.entity_id
_entity_poly.type
_entity_poly.pdbx_seq_one_letter_code
_entity_poly.pdbx_strand_id
1 'polypeptide(L)'
;MALALYRRILRIARTWEGGAVEQQWIRRETRARFEENREVSDPHAIRELVQAAHDQVDIAVHYRIPYPRPHYVDPGTVGGDDDFRRHSTRDNARRARTAKASVQKQFRPQRP
;
A
#
# COMPACT_ATOMS: atom_id res chain seq x y z
N MET A 1 -24.65 -2.62 16.13
CA MET A 1 -23.87 -1.71 15.24
C MET A 1 -22.77 -2.46 14.50
N ALA A 2 -21.87 -3.18 15.18
CA ALA A 2 -20.79 -3.97 14.56
C ALA A 2 -21.24 -4.94 13.44
N LEU A 3 -22.32 -5.72 13.65
CA LEU A 3 -22.83 -6.63 12.62
C LEU A 3 -23.34 -5.92 11.35
N ALA A 4 -23.87 -4.70 11.48
CA ALA A 4 -24.31 -3.93 10.32
C ALA A 4 -23.11 -3.47 9.49
N LEU A 5 -22.05 -2.99 10.16
CA LEU A 5 -20.77 -2.66 9.52
C LEU A 5 -20.16 -3.89 8.84
N TYR A 6 -20.08 -5.04 9.52
CA TYR A 6 -19.56 -6.28 8.93
C TYR A 6 -20.27 -6.63 7.62
N ARG A 7 -21.61 -6.62 7.61
CA ARG A 7 -22.41 -6.86 6.40
C ARG A 7 -22.20 -5.80 5.32
N ARG A 8 -22.02 -4.52 5.69
CA ARG A 8 -21.68 -3.44 4.75
C ARG A 8 -20.36 -3.74 4.05
N ILE A 9 -19.32 -4.09 4.81
CA ILE A 9 -17.99 -4.38 4.26
C ILE A 9 -18.04 -5.59 3.31
N LEU A 10 -18.78 -6.65 3.67
CA LEU A 10 -18.94 -7.81 2.78
C LEU A 10 -19.67 -7.48 1.47
N ARG A 11 -20.63 -6.55 1.50
CA ARG A 11 -21.29 -6.05 0.27
C ARG A 11 -20.34 -5.25 -0.61
N ILE A 12 -19.51 -4.40 0.01
CA ILE A 12 -18.44 -3.67 -0.68
C ILE A 12 -17.47 -4.68 -1.31
N ALA A 13 -17.00 -5.68 -0.57
CA ALA A 13 -16.13 -6.74 -1.06
C ALA A 13 -16.76 -7.62 -2.16
N ARG A 14 -18.07 -7.53 -2.42
CA ARG A 14 -18.72 -8.23 -3.54
C ARG A 14 -18.79 -7.35 -4.80
N THR A 15 -18.84 -6.04 -4.61
CA THR A 15 -18.97 -5.03 -5.67
C THR A 15 -17.67 -4.30 -5.96
N TRP A 16 -16.59 -4.70 -5.30
CA TRP A 16 -15.27 -4.10 -5.45
C TRP A 16 -14.69 -4.34 -6.85
N GLU A 17 -14.26 -3.28 -7.51
CA GLU A 17 -13.87 -3.29 -8.92
C GLU A 17 -12.45 -3.81 -9.18
N GLY A 18 -11.54 -3.82 -8.20
CA GLY A 18 -10.17 -4.33 -8.39
C GLY A 18 -10.03 -5.86 -8.40
N GLY A 19 -11.13 -6.57 -8.66
CA GLY A 19 -11.13 -7.99 -8.99
C GLY A 19 -11.05 -8.95 -7.81
N ALA A 20 -10.98 -10.25 -8.13
CA ALA A 20 -11.16 -11.33 -7.16
C ALA A 20 -10.13 -11.33 -6.03
N VAL A 21 -8.88 -10.93 -6.31
CA VAL A 21 -7.80 -10.89 -5.31
C VAL A 21 -8.13 -9.87 -4.22
N GLU A 22 -8.46 -8.64 -4.60
CA GLU A 22 -8.83 -7.57 -3.67
C GLU A 22 -10.12 -7.90 -2.92
N GLN A 23 -11.12 -8.44 -3.61
CA GLN A 23 -12.36 -8.90 -2.97
C GLN A 23 -12.09 -9.95 -1.89
N GLN A 24 -11.23 -10.94 -2.17
CA GLN A 24 -10.85 -11.95 -1.18
C GLN A 24 -10.04 -11.34 -0.03
N TRP A 25 -9.14 -10.41 -0.33
CA TRP A 25 -8.37 -9.71 0.68
C TRP A 25 -9.28 -8.96 1.66
N ILE A 26 -10.24 -8.16 1.16
CA ILE A 26 -11.18 -7.42 2.00
C ILE A 26 -11.96 -8.39 2.90
N ARG A 27 -12.45 -9.52 2.37
CA ARG A 27 -13.18 -10.53 3.16
C ARG A 27 -12.32 -11.12 4.28
N ARG A 28 -11.07 -11.49 3.96
CA ARG A 28 -10.13 -12.07 4.93
C ARG A 28 -9.77 -11.07 6.02
N GLU A 29 -9.42 -9.85 5.64
CA GLU A 29 -9.05 -8.78 6.57
C GLU A 29 -10.23 -8.44 7.50
N THR A 30 -11.43 -8.29 6.94
CA THR A 30 -12.64 -8.02 7.74
C THR A 30 -12.88 -9.11 8.77
N ARG A 31 -12.75 -10.38 8.39
CA ARG A 31 -12.91 -11.49 9.32
C ARG A 31 -11.83 -11.46 10.41
N ALA A 32 -10.57 -11.26 10.03
CA ALA A 32 -9.45 -11.22 10.96
C ALA A 32 -9.64 -10.11 12.01
N ARG A 33 -9.98 -8.89 11.58
CA ARG A 33 -10.21 -7.76 12.48
C ARG A 33 -11.37 -7.97 13.45
N PHE A 34 -12.46 -8.57 13.00
CA PHE A 34 -13.60 -8.85 13.87
C PHE A 34 -13.30 -9.98 14.87
N GLU A 35 -12.50 -10.98 14.48
CA GLU A 35 -12.07 -12.04 15.39
C GLU A 35 -11.05 -11.52 16.43
N GLU A 36 -10.10 -10.68 16.02
CA GLU A 36 -9.11 -10.03 16.89
C GLU A 36 -9.79 -9.23 18.01
N ASN A 37 -10.93 -8.60 17.73
CA ASN A 37 -11.66 -7.77 18.69
C ASN A 37 -12.84 -8.50 19.35
N ARG A 38 -12.94 -9.84 19.22
CA ARG A 38 -14.11 -10.60 19.68
C ARG A 38 -14.33 -10.53 21.20
N GLU A 39 -13.25 -10.39 21.97
CA GLU A 39 -13.28 -10.39 23.43
C GLU A 39 -13.47 -8.99 24.03
N VAL A 40 -13.52 -7.94 23.20
CA VAL A 40 -13.76 -6.57 23.66
C VAL A 40 -15.20 -6.47 24.16
N SER A 41 -15.35 -6.22 25.47
CA SER A 41 -16.65 -6.15 26.15
C SER A 41 -17.03 -4.73 26.59
N ASP A 42 -16.06 -3.82 26.67
CA ASP A 42 -16.32 -2.41 27.02
C ASP A 42 -17.14 -1.72 25.91
N PRO A 43 -18.36 -1.21 26.22
CA PRO A 43 -19.19 -0.52 25.24
C PRO A 43 -18.53 0.73 24.63
N HIS A 44 -17.63 1.43 25.35
CA HIS A 44 -16.93 2.58 24.80
C HIS A 44 -15.91 2.16 23.75
N ALA A 45 -15.02 1.23 24.09
CA ALA A 45 -14.05 0.66 23.15
C ALA A 45 -14.71 0.08 21.89
N ILE A 46 -15.86 -0.61 22.03
CA ILE A 46 -16.60 -1.13 20.87
C ILE A 46 -17.05 0.00 19.94
N ARG A 47 -17.53 1.13 20.49
CA ARG A 47 -17.98 2.27 19.66
C ARG A 47 -16.81 2.90 18.93
N GLU A 48 -15.68 3.08 19.59
CA GLU A 48 -14.47 3.64 18.97
C GLU A 48 -13.94 2.75 17.84
N LEU A 49 -13.86 1.44 18.08
CA LEU A 49 -13.44 0.47 17.06
C LEU A 49 -14.38 0.45 15.86
N VAL A 50 -15.69 0.48 16.10
CA VAL A 50 -16.70 0.52 15.03
C VAL A 50 -16.59 1.83 14.24
N GLN A 51 -16.41 2.96 14.90
CA GLN A 51 -16.25 4.26 14.23
C GLN A 51 -14.97 4.30 13.39
N ALA A 52 -13.83 3.90 13.95
CA ALA A 52 -12.56 3.84 13.22
C ALA A 52 -12.65 2.92 11.99
N ALA A 53 -13.36 1.79 12.11
CA ALA A 53 -13.59 0.89 10.98
C ALA A 53 -14.54 1.48 9.92
N HIS A 54 -15.52 2.30 10.31
CA HIS A 54 -16.33 3.06 9.35
C HIS A 54 -15.45 4.05 8.56
N ASP A 55 -14.62 4.83 9.26
CA ASP A 55 -13.74 5.83 8.65
C ASP A 55 -12.77 5.17 7.67
N GLN A 56 -12.17 4.03 8.05
CA GLN A 56 -11.28 3.26 7.20
C GLN A 56 -11.96 2.75 5.92
N VAL A 57 -13.21 2.27 6.03
CA VAL A 57 -13.99 1.81 4.87
C VAL A 57 -14.29 2.96 3.93
N ASP A 58 -14.62 4.14 4.48
CA ASP A 58 -14.95 5.31 3.68
C ASP A 58 -13.71 5.83 2.93
N ILE A 59 -12.54 5.84 3.58
CA ILE A 59 -11.24 6.13 2.95
C ILE A 59 -10.97 5.12 1.82
N ALA A 60 -11.11 3.82 2.10
CA ALA A 60 -10.84 2.77 1.12
C ALA A 60 -11.72 2.94 -0.12
N VAL A 61 -13.03 3.15 0.05
CA VAL A 61 -13.97 3.37 -1.06
C VAL A 61 -13.64 4.64 -1.84
N HIS A 62 -13.36 5.75 -1.15
CA HIS A 62 -13.07 7.03 -1.78
C HIS A 62 -11.80 6.96 -2.65
N TYR A 63 -10.74 6.33 -2.14
CA TYR A 63 -9.47 6.23 -2.84
C TYR A 63 -9.29 4.99 -3.68
N ARG A 64 -10.25 4.05 -3.65
CA ARG A 64 -10.19 2.79 -4.42
C ARG A 64 -8.99 1.92 -4.05
N ILE A 65 -8.57 1.97 -2.79
CA ILE A 65 -7.42 1.21 -2.28
C ILE A 65 -7.91 0.42 -1.08
N PRO A 66 -7.98 -0.92 -1.15
CA PRO A 66 -8.47 -1.73 -0.04
C PRO A 66 -7.38 -1.95 1.03
N TYR A 67 -6.12 -1.89 0.63
CA TYR A 67 -4.98 -2.18 1.49
C TYR A 67 -4.64 -1.02 2.43
N PRO A 68 -4.06 -1.30 3.61
CA PRO A 68 -3.45 -0.25 4.42
C PRO A 68 -2.35 0.44 3.60
N ARG A 69 -2.40 1.76 3.49
CA ARG A 69 -1.31 2.52 2.86
C ARG A 69 -0.07 2.37 3.73
N PRO A 70 1.09 2.01 3.17
CA PRO A 70 2.35 2.08 3.90
C PRO A 70 2.50 3.49 4.48
N HIS A 71 2.72 3.60 5.78
CA HIS A 71 3.08 4.88 6.37
C HIS A 71 4.39 5.34 5.73
N TYR A 72 4.38 6.55 5.17
CA TYR A 72 5.58 7.14 4.58
C TYR A 72 6.57 7.38 5.72
N VAL A 73 7.48 6.45 5.91
CA VAL A 73 8.67 6.63 6.72
C VAL A 73 9.66 7.41 5.88
N ASP A 74 10.29 8.43 6.46
CA ASP A 74 11.30 9.20 5.75
C ASP A 74 12.34 8.24 5.15
N PRO A 75 12.84 8.49 3.93
CA PRO A 75 13.79 7.59 3.25
C PRO A 75 15.09 7.28 4.01
N GLY A 76 15.31 7.91 5.18
CA GLY A 76 16.40 7.62 6.12
C GLY A 76 15.98 6.94 7.43
N THR A 77 14.69 6.70 7.66
CA THR A 77 14.18 6.09 8.90
C THR A 77 13.86 4.61 8.73
N VAL A 78 13.54 4.15 7.52
CA VAL A 78 13.47 2.72 7.18
C VAL A 78 14.03 2.49 5.78
N GLY A 79 15.37 2.48 5.69
CA GLY A 79 16.04 1.79 4.60
C GLY A 79 15.92 0.29 4.86
N GLY A 80 15.26 -0.43 3.96
CA GLY A 80 15.33 -1.89 3.96
C GLY A 80 16.79 -2.33 3.92
N ASP A 81 17.14 -3.21 4.85
CA ASP A 81 18.45 -3.73 5.21
C ASP A 81 19.39 -2.72 5.93
N ASP A 82 19.74 -3.05 7.18
CA ASP A 82 20.88 -2.45 7.91
C ASP A 82 22.21 -2.52 7.14
N ASP A 83 22.25 -3.35 6.09
CA ASP A 83 23.39 -3.62 5.23
C ASP A 83 23.22 -3.01 3.81
N PHE A 84 22.44 -1.94 3.65
CA PHE A 84 22.36 -1.18 2.39
C PHE A 84 23.74 -0.57 2.04
N ARG A 85 24.61 -1.38 1.44
CA ARG A 85 25.89 -0.96 0.91
C ARG A 85 25.68 -0.45 -0.49
N ARG A 86 26.12 0.77 -0.73
CA ARG A 86 26.18 1.33 -2.08
C ARG A 86 27.17 0.51 -2.92
N HIS A 87 26.70 -0.51 -3.63
CA HIS A 87 27.53 -1.35 -4.50
C HIS A 87 28.02 -0.63 -5.77
N SER A 88 27.55 0.59 -6.02
CA SER A 88 28.04 1.40 -7.13
C SER A 88 29.42 1.98 -6.81
N THR A 89 30.47 1.38 -7.38
CA THR A 89 31.82 1.98 -7.38
C THR A 89 31.89 3.16 -8.36
N ARG A 90 32.83 4.08 -8.12
CA ARG A 90 33.08 5.24 -9.01
C ARG A 90 33.35 4.80 -10.45
N ASP A 91 33.99 3.65 -10.65
CA ASP A 91 34.28 3.11 -11.98
C ASP A 91 33.02 2.65 -12.70
N ASN A 92 32.07 2.02 -12.01
CA ASN A 92 30.77 1.67 -12.60
C ASN A 92 29.99 2.92 -13.02
N ALA A 93 30.02 3.98 -12.20
CA ALA A 93 29.39 5.25 -12.56
C ALA A 93 30.07 5.90 -13.78
N ARG A 94 31.41 5.84 -13.89
CA ARG A 94 32.15 6.34 -15.05
C ARG A 94 31.82 5.55 -16.32
N ARG A 95 31.84 4.20 -16.25
CA ARG A 95 31.51 3.32 -17.38
C ARG A 95 30.06 3.52 -17.86
N ALA A 96 29.11 3.69 -16.92
CA ALA A 96 27.73 4.00 -17.27
C ALA A 96 27.59 5.37 -17.95
N ARG A 97 28.35 6.38 -17.51
CA ARG A 97 28.36 7.70 -18.16
C ARG A 97 28.96 7.65 -19.57
N THR A 98 30.06 6.93 -19.78
CA THR A 98 30.66 6.79 -21.11
C THR A 98 29.75 6.04 -22.07
N ALA A 99 29.10 4.96 -21.61
CA ALA A 99 28.12 4.21 -22.39
C ALA A 99 26.89 5.05 -22.77
N LYS A 100 26.35 5.86 -21.84
CA LYS A 100 25.25 6.78 -22.14
C LYS A 100 25.65 7.87 -23.13
N ALA A 101 26.89 8.39 -23.04
CA ALA A 101 27.39 9.41 -23.95
C ALA A 101 27.58 8.89 -25.38
N SER A 102 27.99 7.64 -25.56
CA SER A 102 28.10 7.02 -26.89
C SER A 102 26.73 6.77 -27.52
N VAL A 103 25.75 6.31 -26.74
CA VAL A 103 24.36 6.13 -27.22
C VAL A 103 23.75 7.48 -27.61
N GLN A 104 23.92 8.53 -26.81
CA GLN A 104 23.40 9.87 -27.14
C GLN A 104 24.02 10.48 -28.41
N LYS A 105 25.28 10.15 -28.73
CA LYS A 105 25.92 10.59 -29.98
C LYS A 105 25.27 9.96 -31.23
N GLN A 106 24.75 8.74 -31.14
CA GLN A 106 24.09 8.07 -32.26
C GLN A 106 22.76 8.73 -32.65
N PHE A 107 22.12 9.46 -31.73
CA PHE A 107 20.84 10.14 -31.96
C PHE A 107 20.98 11.64 -32.19
N ARG A 108 22.21 12.16 -32.38
CA ARG A 108 22.38 13.57 -32.73
C ARG A 108 22.02 13.78 -34.21
N PRO A 109 21.11 14.72 -34.53
CA PRO A 109 20.79 15.02 -35.91
C PRO A 109 22.03 15.61 -36.59
N GLN A 110 22.37 15.08 -37.78
CA GLN A 110 23.39 15.67 -38.63
C GLN A 110 22.88 17.04 -39.08
N ARG A 111 23.67 18.09 -38.85
CA ARG A 111 23.33 19.43 -39.33
C ARG A 111 23.29 19.42 -40.86
N PRO A 112 22.34 20.16 -41.48
CA PRO A 112 22.26 20.30 -42.93
C PRO A 112 23.50 20.99 -43.51
#